data_AF-A0A0N1G3P3-F1
#
_entry.id   AF-A0A0N1G3P3-F1
#
_cell.length_a   1.000
_cell.length_b   1.000
_cell.length_c   1.000
_cell.angle_alpha   90.00
_cell.angle_beta   90.00
_cell.angle_gamma   90.00
#
_symmetry.space_group_name_H-M   'P 1'
#
loop_
_entity.id
_entity.type
_entity.pdbx_description
1 polymer ?
#
loop_
_entity_poly.entity_id
_entity_poly.type
_entity_poly.pdbx_seq_one_letter_code
_entity_poly.pdbx_strand_id
1 'polypeptide(L)'
;MLAGWSGRLSVAAVNGPSATVVSGDADALAELLEWCRSEGVRCRQVPVDYASHSAHVEALESRLLEVLGPIAPSGGEVPFFSTVEGAYVDGRGLDAGYWYRNLRQTVQLESAVRELSTEGYGAFVEVSPHPVLVTAVQETVEAADGTAVVVGSLRRDEGGLERFLTSAAELFVQGFAVDWAAVLSSDRRVGLPTYAFQRERFWLESGTGAGDVGAAGLSATEHPLLGAAVH
;
A
#
# COMPACT_ATOMS: atom_id res chain seq x y z
N MET A 1 -16.94 -22.37 7.88
CA MET A 1 -15.91 -23.09 8.66
C MET A 1 -16.22 -23.09 10.16
N LEU A 2 -16.47 -21.95 10.80
CA LEU A 2 -16.64 -21.88 12.27
C LEU A 2 -17.98 -22.40 12.84
N ALA A 3 -18.90 -22.92 12.03
CA ALA A 3 -20.23 -23.35 12.50
C ALA A 3 -20.19 -24.41 13.62
N GLY A 4 -19.13 -25.25 13.64
CA GLY A 4 -18.91 -26.25 14.70
C GLY A 4 -18.46 -25.68 16.06
N TRP A 5 -18.07 -24.41 16.12
CA TRP A 5 -17.57 -23.74 17.32
C TRP A 5 -18.37 -22.49 17.69
N SER A 6 -19.65 -22.47 17.30
CA SER A 6 -20.55 -21.34 17.55
C SER A 6 -20.52 -20.92 19.03
N GLY A 7 -20.25 -19.63 19.27
CA GLY A 7 -20.14 -19.04 20.61
C GLY A 7 -18.80 -19.23 21.32
N ARG A 8 -17.95 -20.18 20.91
CA ARG A 8 -16.62 -20.44 21.48
C ARG A 8 -15.51 -19.75 20.69
N LEU A 9 -15.68 -19.61 19.37
CA LEU A 9 -14.73 -18.96 18.47
C LEU A 9 -15.37 -17.80 17.71
N SER A 10 -14.56 -16.80 17.38
CA SER A 10 -14.92 -15.61 16.60
C SER A 10 -13.86 -15.35 15.53
N VAL A 11 -14.28 -14.80 14.39
CA VAL A 11 -13.31 -14.24 13.43
C VAL A 11 -12.81 -12.93 14.01
N ALA A 12 -11.53 -12.91 14.38
CA ALA A 12 -10.92 -11.73 15.00
C ALA A 12 -10.54 -10.67 13.97
N ALA A 13 -9.95 -11.12 12.85
CA ALA A 13 -9.52 -10.25 11.77
C ALA A 13 -9.56 -10.98 10.43
N VAL A 14 -9.96 -10.26 9.38
CA VAL A 14 -9.79 -10.65 7.99
C VAL A 14 -8.72 -9.72 7.40
N ASN A 15 -7.48 -10.20 7.36
CA ASN A 15 -6.32 -9.40 6.96
C ASN A 15 -6.12 -9.39 5.44
N GLY A 16 -6.52 -10.46 4.76
CA GLY A 16 -6.43 -10.61 3.31
C GLY A 16 -7.17 -11.86 2.85
N PRO A 17 -7.22 -12.13 1.52
CA PRO A 17 -7.99 -13.24 0.94
C PRO A 17 -7.57 -14.61 1.49
N SER A 18 -6.30 -14.78 1.84
CA SER A 18 -5.73 -16.01 2.39
C SER A 18 -5.35 -15.92 3.88
N ALA A 19 -5.63 -14.79 4.54
CA ALA A 19 -5.13 -14.47 5.87
C ALA A 19 -6.26 -14.05 6.83
N THR A 20 -6.68 -14.99 7.69
CA THR A 20 -7.72 -14.77 8.72
C THR A 20 -7.18 -15.13 10.10
N VAL A 21 -7.54 -14.33 11.12
CA VAL A 21 -7.26 -14.58 12.53
C VAL A 21 -8.54 -15.00 13.23
N VAL A 22 -8.45 -16.05 14.06
CA VAL A 22 -9.55 -16.54 14.89
C VAL A 22 -9.16 -16.40 16.35
N SER A 23 -10.09 -15.94 17.19
CA SER A 23 -9.93 -15.80 18.63
C SER A 23 -11.10 -16.46 19.38
N GLY A 24 -10.91 -16.80 20.65
CA GLY A 24 -11.94 -17.43 21.47
C GLY A 24 -11.36 -18.32 22.56
N ASP A 25 -12.12 -19.34 22.95
CA ASP A 25 -11.73 -20.27 24.02
C ASP A 25 -10.46 -21.05 23.65
N ALA A 26 -9.56 -21.24 24.63
CA ALA A 26 -8.26 -21.87 24.40
C ALA A 26 -8.37 -23.34 23.96
N ASP A 27 -9.33 -24.08 24.51
CA ASP A 27 -9.62 -25.47 24.12
C ASP A 27 -10.20 -25.55 22.69
N ALA A 28 -11.12 -24.65 22.35
CA ALA A 28 -11.67 -24.54 21.00
C ALA A 28 -10.61 -24.17 19.95
N LEU A 29 -9.68 -23.28 20.28
CA LEU A 29 -8.53 -22.95 19.43
C LEU A 29 -7.60 -24.15 19.23
N ALA A 30 -7.39 -24.97 20.27
CA ALA A 30 -6.61 -26.19 20.16
C ALA A 30 -7.29 -27.23 19.25
N GLU A 31 -8.61 -27.39 19.36
CA GLU A 31 -9.42 -28.22 18.44
C GLU A 31 -9.29 -27.73 16.99
N LEU A 32 -9.42 -26.41 16.75
CA LEU A 32 -9.27 -25.82 15.42
C LEU A 32 -7.87 -26.05 14.84
N LEU A 33 -6.82 -25.92 15.66
CA LEU A 33 -5.44 -26.17 15.23
C LEU A 33 -5.19 -27.63 14.85
N GLU A 34 -5.81 -28.59 15.53
CA GLU A 34 -5.74 -30.00 15.15
C GLU A 34 -6.49 -30.25 13.84
N TRP A 35 -7.70 -29.69 13.70
CA TRP A 35 -8.47 -29.79 12.46
C TRP A 35 -7.72 -29.18 11.27
N CYS A 36 -7.12 -27.99 11.42
CA CYS A 36 -6.33 -27.39 10.34
C CYS A 36 -5.15 -28.29 9.94
N ARG A 37 -4.50 -28.96 10.91
CA ARG A 37 -3.43 -29.92 10.63
C ARG A 37 -3.94 -31.15 9.88
N SER A 38 -5.10 -31.71 10.24
CA SER A 38 -5.67 -32.86 9.54
C SER A 38 -6.05 -32.55 8.10
N GLU A 39 -6.50 -31.32 7.84
CA GLU A 39 -6.91 -30.85 6.51
C GLU A 39 -5.76 -30.25 5.69
N GLY A 40 -4.53 -30.21 6.23
CA GLY A 40 -3.39 -29.58 5.54
C GLY A 40 -3.50 -28.06 5.39
N VAL A 41 -4.35 -27.41 6.17
CA VAL A 41 -4.52 -25.95 6.19
C VAL A 41 -3.42 -25.33 7.05
N ARG A 42 -2.68 -24.36 6.50
CA ARG A 42 -1.68 -23.60 7.26
C ARG A 42 -2.36 -22.81 8.39
N CYS A 43 -2.08 -23.19 9.63
CA CYS A 43 -2.56 -22.48 10.82
C CYS A 43 -1.42 -22.37 11.85
N ARG A 44 -1.33 -21.23 12.53
CA ARG A 44 -0.31 -20.97 13.56
C ARG A 44 -0.96 -20.22 14.72
N GLN A 45 -0.66 -20.64 15.95
CA GLN A 45 -1.04 -19.91 17.14
C GLN A 45 -0.27 -18.59 17.24
N VAL A 46 -0.99 -17.51 17.55
CA VAL A 46 -0.40 -16.21 17.86
C VAL A 46 0.01 -16.22 19.34
N PRO A 47 1.25 -15.81 19.69
CA PRO A 47 1.73 -15.82 21.07
C PRO A 47 1.15 -14.63 21.87
N VAL A 48 -0.15 -14.68 22.12
CA VAL A 48 -0.91 -13.73 22.95
C VAL A 48 -1.73 -14.50 23.98
N ASP A 49 -1.95 -13.88 25.14
CA ASP A 49 -2.59 -14.49 26.31
C ASP A 49 -4.06 -14.06 26.51
N TYR A 50 -4.65 -13.37 25.52
CA TYR A 50 -6.04 -12.93 25.56
C TYR A 50 -6.75 -13.07 24.19
N ALA A 51 -8.08 -13.18 24.21
CA ALA A 51 -8.93 -13.32 23.03
C ALA A 51 -9.65 -12.00 22.66
N SER A 52 -8.93 -11.04 22.07
CA SER A 52 -9.56 -9.84 21.50
C SER A 52 -10.50 -10.19 20.34
N HIS A 53 -11.40 -9.27 19.99
CA HIS A 53 -12.35 -9.41 18.87
C HIS A 53 -13.28 -10.63 19.01
N SER A 54 -13.62 -10.99 20.26
CA SER A 54 -14.52 -12.10 20.60
C SER A 54 -15.48 -11.72 21.72
N ALA A 55 -16.46 -12.59 22.01
CA ALA A 55 -17.40 -12.41 23.12
C ALA A 55 -16.71 -12.20 24.48
N HIS A 56 -15.48 -12.70 24.68
CA HIS A 56 -14.71 -12.48 25.90
C HIS A 56 -14.50 -10.99 26.24
N VAL A 57 -14.52 -10.11 25.23
CA VAL A 57 -14.34 -8.67 25.42
C VAL A 57 -15.57 -8.01 26.08
N GLU A 58 -16.75 -8.62 26.00
CA GLU A 58 -17.99 -8.06 26.59
C GLU A 58 -17.89 -7.89 28.11
N ALA A 59 -17.14 -8.76 28.78
CA ALA A 59 -16.85 -8.65 30.21
C ALA A 59 -16.08 -7.36 30.57
N LEU A 60 -15.40 -6.74 29.60
CA LEU A 60 -14.62 -5.52 29.78
C LEU A 60 -15.38 -4.25 29.36
N GLU A 61 -16.57 -4.37 28.78
CA GLU A 61 -17.29 -3.23 28.18
C GLU A 61 -17.45 -2.05 29.15
N SER A 62 -18.07 -2.30 30.31
CA SER A 62 -18.31 -1.24 31.30
C SER A 62 -17.02 -0.60 31.79
N ARG A 63 -15.95 -1.41 31.95
CA ARG A 63 -14.65 -0.91 32.40
C ARG A 63 -13.96 -0.08 31.33
N LEU A 64 -14.04 -0.47 30.06
CA LEU A 64 -13.47 0.27 28.94
C LEU A 64 -14.19 1.61 28.75
N LEU A 65 -15.52 1.63 28.83
CA LEU A 65 -16.29 2.86 28.74
C LEU A 65 -15.94 3.85 29.87
N GLU A 66 -15.70 3.35 31.08
CA GLU A 66 -15.25 4.17 32.21
C GLU A 66 -13.84 4.72 31.99
N VAL A 67 -12.86 3.86 31.65
CA VAL A 67 -11.44 4.24 31.53
C VAL A 67 -11.20 5.16 30.33
N LEU A 68 -11.90 4.92 29.22
CA LEU A 68 -11.76 5.70 27.98
C LEU A 68 -12.72 6.89 27.92
N GLY A 69 -13.70 6.98 28.83
CA GLY A 69 -14.67 8.07 28.88
C GLY A 69 -14.07 9.49 28.87
N PRO A 70 -12.91 9.75 29.53
CA PRO A 70 -12.27 11.06 29.48
C PRO A 70 -11.61 11.44 28.14
N ILE A 71 -11.53 10.53 27.15
CA ILE A 71 -10.95 10.86 25.84
C ILE A 71 -11.79 11.95 25.18
N ALA A 72 -11.12 12.96 24.63
CA ALA A 72 -11.72 14.04 23.86
C ALA A 72 -11.22 13.96 22.40
N PRO A 73 -11.89 13.19 21.52
CA PRO A 73 -11.47 13.02 20.14
C PRO A 73 -11.64 14.33 19.36
N SER A 74 -10.74 14.60 18.43
CA SER A 74 -10.76 15.77 17.54
C SER A 74 -10.85 15.35 16.08
N GLY A 75 -11.21 16.29 15.21
CA GLY A 75 -11.12 16.06 13.77
C GLY A 75 -9.66 15.79 13.38
N GLY A 76 -9.43 14.74 12.59
CA GLY A 76 -8.12 14.46 12.01
C GLY A 76 -7.91 15.23 10.70
N GLU A 77 -6.67 15.61 10.40
CA GLU A 77 -6.30 16.22 9.12
C GLU A 77 -6.14 15.16 8.01
N VAL A 78 -5.76 13.93 8.41
CA VAL A 78 -5.62 12.79 7.50
C VAL A 78 -6.91 11.97 7.54
N PRO A 79 -7.48 11.59 6.38
CA PRO A 79 -8.65 10.71 6.32
C PRO A 79 -8.41 9.41 7.09
N PHE A 80 -9.37 9.02 7.92
CA PHE A 80 -9.33 7.78 8.69
C PHE A 80 -10.36 6.80 8.14
N PHE A 81 -9.90 5.75 7.47
CA PHE A 81 -10.75 4.64 7.03
C PHE A 81 -10.82 3.59 8.14
N SER A 82 -11.98 3.44 8.77
CA SER A 82 -12.15 2.51 9.89
C SER A 82 -12.33 1.07 9.40
N THR A 83 -11.48 0.16 9.86
CA THR A 83 -11.61 -1.29 9.63
C THR A 83 -12.75 -1.94 10.42
N VAL A 84 -13.38 -1.20 11.34
CA VAL A 84 -14.54 -1.65 12.12
C VAL A 84 -15.84 -1.27 11.39
N GLU A 85 -16.02 0.03 11.14
CA GLU A 85 -17.19 0.58 10.45
C GLU A 85 -17.18 0.36 8.92
N GLY A 86 -16.03 0.03 8.32
CA GLY A 86 -15.90 -0.19 6.87
C GLY A 86 -16.08 1.07 6.02
N ALA A 87 -15.77 2.24 6.57
CA ALA A 87 -15.93 3.53 5.91
C ALA A 87 -14.97 4.59 6.48
N TYR A 88 -14.86 5.72 5.79
CA TYR A 88 -14.27 6.93 6.38
C TYR A 88 -15.09 7.41 7.57
N VAL A 89 -14.41 7.67 8.68
CA VAL A 89 -15.04 8.23 9.89
C VAL A 89 -14.33 9.51 10.32
N ASP A 90 -15.11 10.43 10.87
CA ASP A 90 -14.57 11.65 11.47
C ASP A 90 -13.85 11.29 12.79
N GLY A 91 -12.65 11.85 12.99
CA GLY A 91 -11.86 11.65 14.20
C GLY A 91 -12.61 11.98 15.50
N ARG A 92 -13.59 12.90 15.45
CA ARG A 92 -14.48 13.24 16.59
C ARG A 92 -15.36 12.08 17.04
N GLY A 93 -15.61 11.10 16.17
CA GLY A 93 -16.37 9.90 16.46
C GLY A 93 -15.55 8.77 17.10
N LEU A 94 -14.25 8.93 17.28
CA LEU A 94 -13.35 7.92 17.87
C LEU A 94 -13.39 7.95 19.41
N ASP A 95 -14.60 7.84 19.96
CA ASP A 95 -14.89 7.89 21.39
C ASP A 95 -14.67 6.53 22.10
N ALA A 96 -14.95 6.48 23.40
CA ALA A 96 -14.84 5.25 24.19
C ALA A 96 -15.68 4.09 23.61
N GLY A 97 -16.85 4.38 23.06
CA GLY A 97 -17.72 3.39 22.43
C GLY A 97 -17.13 2.84 21.14
N TYR A 98 -16.50 3.70 20.32
CA TYR A 98 -15.75 3.27 19.14
C TYR A 98 -14.59 2.34 19.52
N TRP A 99 -13.78 2.71 20.52
CA TRP A 99 -12.65 1.88 20.94
C TRP A 99 -13.07 0.55 21.57
N TYR A 100 -14.21 0.52 22.27
CA TYR A 100 -14.83 -0.75 22.68
C TYR A 100 -15.22 -1.60 21.47
N ARG A 101 -15.93 -1.02 20.49
CA ARG A 101 -16.29 -1.73 19.25
C ARG A 101 -15.06 -2.24 18.50
N ASN A 102 -14.01 -1.43 18.40
CA ASN A 102 -12.73 -1.83 17.79
C ASN A 102 -12.12 -3.06 18.47
N LEU A 103 -12.13 -3.12 19.80
CA LEU A 103 -11.61 -4.26 20.54
C LEU A 103 -12.54 -5.49 20.46
N ARG A 104 -13.86 -5.30 20.36
CA ARG A 104 -14.86 -6.38 20.39
C ARG A 104 -15.18 -6.97 19.02
N GLN A 105 -15.23 -6.15 17.97
CA GLN A 105 -15.69 -6.54 16.64
C GLN A 105 -14.54 -7.03 15.77
N THR A 106 -14.88 -7.75 14.70
CA THR A 106 -13.92 -8.23 13.69
C THR A 106 -13.25 -7.06 12.98
N VAL A 107 -11.92 -7.14 12.82
CA VAL A 107 -11.15 -6.20 12.01
C VAL A 107 -11.25 -6.56 10.53
N GLN A 108 -11.89 -5.71 9.72
CA GLN A 108 -12.09 -5.91 8.28
C GLN A 108 -11.00 -5.22 7.45
N LEU A 109 -9.74 -5.60 7.66
CA LEU A 109 -8.60 -4.97 6.97
C LEU A 109 -8.62 -5.25 5.45
N GLU A 110 -8.93 -6.47 5.04
CA GLU A 110 -9.03 -6.85 3.62
C GLU A 110 -10.01 -5.93 2.88
N SER A 111 -11.19 -5.72 3.45
CA SER A 111 -12.23 -4.93 2.80
C SER A 111 -11.85 -3.45 2.77
N ALA A 112 -11.18 -2.94 3.81
CA ALA A 112 -10.65 -1.58 3.81
C ALA A 112 -9.57 -1.37 2.74
N VAL A 113 -8.63 -2.29 2.60
CA VAL A 113 -7.58 -2.22 1.57
C VAL A 113 -8.17 -2.29 0.16
N ARG A 114 -9.18 -3.16 -0.04
CA ARG A 114 -9.89 -3.27 -1.31
C ARG A 114 -10.60 -1.97 -1.69
N GLU A 115 -11.31 -1.35 -0.75
CA GLU A 115 -11.98 -0.07 -0.97
C GLU A 115 -10.97 1.01 -1.34
N LEU A 116 -9.91 1.17 -0.55
CA LEU A 116 -8.85 2.15 -0.82
C LEU A 116 -8.16 1.90 -2.16
N SER A 117 -7.89 0.64 -2.52
CA SER A 117 -7.34 0.32 -3.84
C SER A 117 -8.30 0.72 -4.97
N THR A 118 -9.61 0.52 -4.78
CA THR A 118 -10.65 0.89 -5.76
C THR A 118 -10.78 2.41 -5.91
N GLU A 119 -10.57 3.15 -4.82
CA GLU A 119 -10.51 4.62 -4.82
C GLU A 119 -9.23 5.19 -5.47
N GLY A 120 -8.27 4.33 -5.84
CA GLY A 120 -7.06 4.70 -6.56
C GLY A 120 -5.86 5.02 -5.68
N TYR A 121 -5.87 4.62 -4.40
CA TYR A 121 -4.67 4.70 -3.56
C TYR A 121 -3.57 3.77 -4.10
N GLY A 122 -2.46 4.37 -4.56
CA GLY A 122 -1.36 3.65 -5.22
C GLY A 122 -0.22 3.21 -4.31
N ALA A 123 -0.25 3.55 -3.01
CA ALA A 123 0.77 3.15 -2.05
C ALA A 123 0.17 2.79 -0.69
N PHE A 124 0.64 1.68 -0.12
CA PHE A 124 0.32 1.21 1.22
C PHE A 124 1.62 1.03 2.01
N VAL A 125 1.71 1.71 3.15
CA VAL A 125 2.92 1.71 3.99
C VAL A 125 2.56 1.11 5.36
N GLU A 126 3.16 -0.03 5.69
CA GLU A 126 3.05 -0.63 7.01
C GLU A 126 4.02 0.04 8.00
N VAL A 127 3.46 0.78 8.95
CA VAL A 127 4.22 1.44 10.02
C VAL A 127 4.34 0.49 11.23
N SER A 128 5.39 -0.32 11.25
CA SER A 128 5.58 -1.38 12.25
C SER A 128 7.06 -1.70 12.47
N PRO A 129 7.45 -2.26 13.63
CA PRO A 129 8.83 -2.72 13.89
C PRO A 129 9.22 -3.95 13.03
N HIS A 130 8.24 -4.61 12.40
CA HIS A 130 8.44 -5.72 11.48
C HIS A 130 7.19 -5.93 10.64
N PRO A 131 7.28 -6.02 9.30
CA PRO A 131 6.13 -6.18 8.43
C PRO A 131 5.41 -7.51 8.71
N VAL A 132 4.12 -7.43 8.99
CA VAL A 132 3.24 -8.60 9.16
C VAL A 132 2.02 -8.58 8.25
N LEU A 133 1.71 -7.43 7.65
CA LEU A 133 0.53 -7.21 6.80
C LEU A 133 0.88 -7.00 5.33
N VAL A 134 2.13 -6.63 4.99
CA VAL A 134 2.58 -6.40 3.60
C VAL A 134 2.08 -7.45 2.61
N THR A 135 2.28 -8.75 2.90
CA THR A 135 1.82 -9.83 2.01
C THR A 135 0.30 -9.86 1.87
N ALA A 136 -0.45 -9.71 2.97
CA ALA A 136 -1.90 -9.75 2.93
C ALA A 136 -2.50 -8.56 2.16
N VAL A 137 -1.92 -7.37 2.34
CA VAL A 137 -2.28 -6.15 1.60
C VAL A 137 -1.99 -6.31 0.11
N GLN A 138 -0.81 -6.84 -0.25
CA GLN A 138 -0.44 -7.12 -1.64
C GLN A 138 -1.43 -8.09 -2.31
N GLU A 139 -1.76 -9.21 -1.64
CA GLU A 139 -2.75 -10.17 -2.13
C GLU A 139 -4.14 -9.54 -2.32
N THR A 140 -4.57 -8.66 -1.41
CA THR A 140 -5.85 -7.95 -1.55
C THR A 140 -5.86 -7.03 -2.76
N VAL A 141 -4.80 -6.25 -2.97
CA VAL A 141 -4.67 -5.33 -4.11
C VAL A 141 -4.70 -6.12 -5.43
N GLU A 142 -3.93 -7.21 -5.51
CA GLU A 142 -3.90 -8.10 -6.68
C GLU A 142 -5.27 -8.74 -6.94
N ALA A 143 -5.95 -9.20 -5.89
CA ALA A 143 -7.31 -9.77 -5.99
C ALA A 143 -8.40 -8.73 -6.30
N ALA A 144 -8.06 -7.44 -6.35
CA ALA A 144 -8.94 -6.36 -6.78
C ALA A 144 -8.56 -5.83 -8.17
N ASP A 145 -7.69 -6.54 -8.91
CA ASP A 145 -7.11 -6.10 -10.18
C ASP A 145 -6.42 -4.72 -10.09
N GLY A 146 -5.98 -4.35 -8.88
CA GLY A 146 -5.30 -3.09 -8.60
C GLY A 146 -3.79 -3.17 -8.85
N THR A 147 -3.14 -2.01 -8.85
CA THR A 147 -1.67 -1.92 -8.85
C THR A 147 -1.27 -0.88 -7.82
N ALA A 148 -0.62 -1.33 -6.75
CA ALA A 148 -0.12 -0.46 -5.69
C ALA A 148 1.23 -0.94 -5.17
N VAL A 149 2.00 0.01 -4.64
CA VAL A 149 3.27 -0.27 -3.95
C VAL A 149 2.96 -0.57 -2.49
N VAL A 150 3.37 -1.73 -2.00
CA VAL A 150 3.19 -2.13 -0.60
C VAL A 150 4.55 -2.31 0.05
N VAL A 151 4.86 -1.52 1.08
CA VAL A 151 6.15 -1.57 1.79
C VAL A 151 5.97 -1.62 3.30
N GLY A 152 6.94 -2.20 3.99
CA GLY A 152 7.10 -2.06 5.45
C GLY A 152 8.08 -0.95 5.81
N SER A 153 8.11 -0.56 7.07
CA SER A 153 9.00 0.52 7.58
C SER A 153 10.27 0.01 8.26
N LEU A 154 10.15 -0.92 9.21
CA LEU A 154 11.28 -1.55 9.90
C LEU A 154 11.19 -3.06 9.79
N ARG A 155 12.29 -3.76 10.13
CA ARG A 155 12.33 -5.23 10.13
C ARG A 155 13.05 -5.73 11.38
N ARG A 156 12.58 -6.86 11.92
CA ARG A 156 13.23 -7.55 13.04
C ARG A 156 14.72 -7.74 12.74
N ASP A 157 15.56 -7.43 13.73
CA ASP A 157 17.02 -7.50 13.67
C ASP A 157 17.68 -6.54 12.65
N GLU A 158 16.88 -5.69 11.99
CA GLU A 158 17.30 -4.67 11.02
C GLU A 158 16.66 -3.33 11.41
N GLY A 159 16.96 -2.83 12.62
CA GLY A 159 16.44 -1.56 13.11
C GLY A 159 17.21 -0.33 12.60
N GLY A 160 16.83 0.84 13.11
CA GLY A 160 17.58 2.08 12.93
C GLY A 160 17.29 2.83 11.63
N LEU A 161 18.02 3.94 11.45
CA LEU A 161 17.77 4.89 10.36
C LEU A 161 18.05 4.30 8.98
N GLU A 162 19.03 3.41 8.84
CA GLU A 162 19.39 2.80 7.57
C GLU A 162 18.22 1.97 6.98
N ARG A 163 17.60 1.10 7.77
CA ARG A 163 16.43 0.32 7.33
C ARG A 163 15.25 1.24 7.00
N PHE A 164 15.01 2.25 7.84
CA PHE A 164 13.93 3.20 7.60
C PHE A 164 14.13 4.00 6.29
N LEU A 165 15.34 4.49 6.04
CA LEU A 165 15.67 5.19 4.78
C LEU A 165 15.64 4.26 3.58
N THR A 166 15.99 2.98 3.75
CA THR A 166 15.83 1.95 2.71
C THR A 166 14.36 1.79 2.33
N SER A 167 13.45 1.68 3.32
CA SER A 167 12.01 1.62 3.07
C SER A 167 11.45 2.90 2.41
N ALA A 168 11.94 4.08 2.79
CA ALA A 168 11.58 5.32 2.11
C ALA A 168 12.11 5.35 0.67
N ALA A 169 13.32 4.84 0.43
CA ALA A 169 13.89 4.71 -0.90
C ALA A 169 13.10 3.72 -1.78
N GLU A 170 12.60 2.62 -1.22
CA GLU A 170 11.72 1.67 -1.90
C GLU A 170 10.45 2.36 -2.45
N LEU A 171 9.84 3.27 -1.68
CA LEU A 171 8.73 4.11 -2.19
C LEU A 171 9.20 5.10 -3.26
N PHE A 172 10.33 5.75 -3.02
CA PHE A 172 10.86 6.78 -3.91
C PHE A 172 11.18 6.25 -5.31
N VAL A 173 11.83 5.09 -5.41
CA VAL A 173 12.17 4.48 -6.70
C VAL A 173 10.94 3.99 -7.47
N GLN A 174 9.81 3.82 -6.80
CA GLN A 174 8.51 3.52 -7.42
C GLN A 174 7.73 4.78 -7.82
N GLY A 175 8.33 5.97 -7.68
CA GLY A 175 7.76 7.24 -8.14
C GLY A 175 7.00 8.03 -7.08
N PHE A 176 6.96 7.58 -5.83
CA PHE A 176 6.35 8.34 -4.74
C PHE A 176 7.29 9.42 -4.22
N ALA A 177 6.74 10.60 -3.91
CA ALA A 177 7.53 11.72 -3.41
C ALA A 177 8.01 11.45 -1.97
N VAL A 178 9.31 11.62 -1.74
CA VAL A 178 9.93 11.66 -0.42
C VAL A 178 10.67 12.99 -0.30
N ASP A 179 10.40 13.74 0.76
CA ASP A 179 11.11 14.98 1.04
C ASP A 179 12.50 14.70 1.61
N TRP A 180 13.45 14.42 0.72
CA TRP A 180 14.85 14.21 1.08
C TRP A 180 15.50 15.47 1.67
N ALA A 181 14.94 16.67 1.45
CA ALA A 181 15.47 17.90 2.05
C ALA A 181 15.14 17.98 3.55
N ALA A 182 14.06 17.34 4.01
CA ALA A 182 13.78 17.17 5.44
C ALA A 182 14.73 16.17 6.13
N VAL A 183 15.32 15.25 5.36
CA VAL A 183 16.25 14.21 5.86
C VAL A 183 17.70 14.70 5.86
N LEU A 184 18.09 15.45 4.83
CA LEU A 184 19.46 15.91 4.62
C LEU A 184 19.64 17.34 5.17
N SER A 185 20.74 17.62 5.86
CA SER A 185 21.10 18.99 6.21
C SER A 185 21.32 19.83 4.94
N SER A 186 20.69 21.00 4.84
CA SER A 186 20.78 21.86 3.65
C SER A 186 22.03 22.74 3.59
N ASP A 187 22.92 22.63 4.58
CA ASP A 187 24.04 23.57 4.80
C ASP A 187 25.20 23.45 3.80
N ARG A 188 25.30 22.33 3.08
CA ARG A 188 26.42 22.09 2.16
C ARG A 188 26.01 21.39 0.88
N ARG A 189 26.16 22.09 -0.24
CA ARG A 189 26.06 21.52 -1.60
C ARG A 189 27.46 21.16 -2.12
N VAL A 190 27.56 20.06 -2.85
CA VAL A 190 28.79 19.59 -3.49
C VAL A 190 28.60 19.45 -4.99
N GLY A 191 29.65 19.63 -5.78
CA GLY A 191 29.60 19.38 -7.22
C GLY A 191 29.46 17.88 -7.50
N LEU A 192 28.52 17.51 -8.36
CA LEU A 192 28.29 16.14 -8.82
C LEU A 192 28.52 16.04 -10.33
N PRO A 193 28.79 14.85 -10.87
CA PRO A 193 28.79 14.63 -12.31
C PRO A 193 27.48 15.11 -12.96
N THR A 194 27.57 15.67 -14.16
CA THR A 194 26.39 16.05 -14.94
C THR A 194 25.67 14.81 -15.48
N TYR A 195 24.43 14.99 -15.93
CA TYR A 195 23.62 13.91 -16.51
C TYR A 195 24.37 13.12 -17.60
N ALA A 196 24.37 11.79 -17.48
CA ALA A 196 24.99 10.89 -18.42
C ALA A 196 24.08 10.66 -19.64
N PHE A 197 24.07 11.62 -20.58
CA PHE A 197 23.29 11.52 -21.81
C PHE A 197 23.54 10.20 -22.56
N GLN A 198 22.46 9.47 -22.83
CA GLN A 198 22.44 8.34 -23.76
C GLN A 198 22.35 8.93 -25.18
N ARG A 199 23.50 9.06 -25.84
CA ARG A 199 23.64 9.84 -27.08
C ARG A 199 23.29 9.00 -28.30
N GLU A 200 22.48 9.58 -29.16
CA GLU A 200 22.27 9.11 -30.53
C GLU A 200 22.72 10.18 -31.52
N ARG A 201 23.13 9.75 -32.71
CA ARG A 201 23.53 10.66 -33.78
C ARG A 201 22.28 11.17 -34.49
N PHE A 202 21.93 12.43 -34.22
CA PHE A 202 20.93 13.14 -35.01
C PHE A 202 21.64 14.05 -36.02
N TRP A 203 21.46 13.76 -37.31
CA TRP A 203 22.01 14.57 -38.40
C TRP A 203 20.99 14.65 -39.53
N LEU A 204 20.77 15.85 -40.07
CA LEU A 204 19.95 16.03 -41.26
C LEU A 204 20.76 15.51 -42.46
N GLU A 205 20.31 14.40 -43.05
CA GLU A 205 20.82 13.99 -44.35
C GLU A 205 20.24 14.93 -45.40
N SER A 206 21.10 15.70 -46.06
CA SER A 206 20.71 16.45 -47.24
C SER A 206 20.26 15.41 -48.28
N GLY A 207 18.96 15.34 -48.55
CA GLY A 207 18.45 14.47 -49.59
C GLY A 207 19.20 14.76 -50.89
N THR A 208 19.94 13.78 -51.41
CA THR A 208 20.57 13.86 -52.73
C THR A 208 19.57 13.66 -53.87
N GLY A 209 18.27 13.71 -53.58
CA GLY A 209 17.29 14.00 -54.61
C GLY A 209 17.35 15.48 -54.90
N ALA A 210 17.70 15.86 -56.13
CA ALA A 210 17.25 17.14 -56.66
C ALA A 210 15.77 17.24 -56.28
N GLY A 211 15.43 18.18 -55.40
CA GLY A 211 14.04 18.39 -55.01
C GLY A 211 13.23 18.47 -56.29
N ASP A 212 12.08 17.80 -56.34
CA ASP A 212 11.16 17.93 -57.47
C ASP A 212 10.85 19.42 -57.64
N VAL A 213 11.61 20.04 -58.54
CA VAL A 213 11.53 21.46 -58.89
C VAL A 213 10.16 21.78 -59.46
N GLY A 214 9.37 20.76 -59.84
CA GLY A 214 7.97 20.88 -60.20
C GLY A 214 7.11 21.48 -59.09
N ALA A 215 7.41 21.21 -57.81
CA ALA A 215 6.69 21.83 -56.69
C ALA A 215 6.95 23.34 -56.56
N ALA A 216 8.05 23.84 -57.16
CA ALA A 216 8.39 25.25 -57.25
C ALA A 216 8.00 25.89 -58.61
N GLY A 217 7.23 25.19 -59.44
CA GLY A 217 6.81 25.65 -60.77
C GLY A 217 7.91 25.59 -61.85
N LEU A 218 9.00 24.88 -61.57
CA LEU A 218 10.18 24.79 -62.43
C LEU A 218 10.22 23.42 -63.12
N SER A 219 10.44 23.41 -64.43
CA SER A 219 10.54 22.17 -65.22
C SER A 219 11.99 21.70 -65.27
N ALA A 220 12.23 20.39 -65.14
CA ALA A 220 13.56 19.81 -65.32
C ALA A 220 14.01 19.96 -66.78
N THR A 221 15.27 20.35 -66.99
CA THR A 221 15.85 20.56 -68.33
C THR A 221 16.94 19.52 -68.63
N GLU A 222 16.92 18.92 -69.82
CA GLU A 222 17.97 17.97 -70.27
C GLU A 222 19.26 18.65 -70.75
N HIS A 223 19.49 19.89 -70.34
CA HIS A 223 20.65 20.67 -70.77
C HIS A 223 21.84 20.44 -69.83
N PRO A 224 23.04 20.13 -70.34
CA PRO A 224 24.18 19.70 -69.51
C PRO A 224 24.71 20.76 -68.53
N LEU A 225 24.23 22.02 -68.63
CA LEU A 225 24.63 23.13 -67.75
C LEU A 225 23.43 23.84 -67.08
N LEU A 226 22.19 23.40 -67.28
CA LEU A 226 21.00 24.01 -66.67
C LEU A 226 20.11 22.92 -66.09
N GLY A 227 19.79 23.01 -64.79
CA GLY A 227 19.03 21.98 -64.07
C GLY A 227 17.52 22.22 -64.02
N ALA A 228 17.03 23.45 -64.24
CA ALA A 228 15.60 23.75 -64.26
C ALA A 228 15.28 25.06 -65.01
N ALA A 229 14.06 25.20 -65.55
CA ALA A 229 13.57 26.39 -66.26
C ALA A 229 12.15 26.82 -65.84
N VAL A 230 11.83 28.11 -66.02
CA VAL A 230 10.49 28.71 -65.83
C VAL A 230 9.84 28.87 -67.20
N HIS A 231 8.59 28.46 -67.36
CA HIS A 231 7.76 28.79 -68.53
C HIS A 231 6.79 29.93 -68.20
#